data_AF-A0AAU9QZD0-F1
#
_entry.id   AF-A0AAU9QZD0-F1
#
_cell.length_a   1.000
_cell.length_b   1.000
_cell.length_c   1.000
_cell.angle_alpha   90.00
_cell.angle_beta   90.00
_cell.angle_gamma   90.00
#
_symmetry.space_group_name_H-M   'P 1'
#
loop_
_entity.id
_entity.type
_entity.pdbx_description
1 polymer ?
#
loop_
_entity_poly.entity_id
_entity_poly.type
_entity_poly.pdbx_seq_one_letter_code
_entity_poly.pdbx_strand_id
1 'polypeptide(L)' 'MVQTELRKQEIEAIAQEYSIIANITVNESQDENTIELDTLLRKAKTTVFEKKPNRNAPCSCGSGKKYKKCCA' A
#
# COMPACT_ATOMS: atom_id res chain seq x y z
N MET A 1 21.27 -2.89 3.65
CA MET A 1 22.40 -3.72 4.12
C MET A 1 21.99 -4.38 5.43
N VAL A 2 22.38 -5.63 5.66
CA VAL A 2 22.01 -6.39 6.87
C VAL A 2 23.25 -7.01 7.51
N GLN A 3 23.19 -7.29 8.81
CA GLN A 3 24.34 -7.80 9.55
C GLN A 3 24.49 -9.31 9.43
N THR A 4 23.40 -10.07 9.26
CA THR A 4 23.44 -11.54 9.26
C THR A 4 22.76 -12.15 8.04
N GLU A 5 23.14 -13.39 7.73
CA GLU A 5 22.53 -14.14 6.63
C GLU A 5 21.06 -14.50 6.91
N LEU A 6 20.71 -14.78 8.16
CA LEU A 6 19.32 -15.02 8.57
C LEU A 6 18.45 -13.79 8.26
N ARG A 7 18.95 -12.60 8.61
CA ARG A 7 18.24 -11.35 8.35
C ARG A 7 18.09 -11.08 6.85
N LYS A 8 19.10 -11.45 6.05
CA LYS A 8 19.00 -11.39 4.58
C LYS A 8 17.86 -12.26 4.07
N GLN A 9 17.75 -13.51 4.53
CA GLN A 9 16.69 -14.44 4.10
C GLN A 9 15.29 -13.92 4.47
N GLU A 10 15.13 -13.34 5.67
CA GLU A 10 13.87 -12.70 6.09
C GLU A 10 13.48 -11.55 5.14
N ILE A 11 14.43 -10.68 4.83
CA ILE A 11 14.18 -9.54 3.94
C ILE A 11 13.93 -10.00 2.50
N GLU A 12 14.59 -11.04 2.03
CA GLU A 12 14.33 -11.62 0.70
C GLU A 12 12.92 -12.20 0.62
N ALA A 13 12.44 -12.88 1.66
CA ALA A 13 11.06 -13.39 1.71
C ALA A 13 10.04 -12.25 1.66
N ILE A 14 10.26 -11.17 2.41
CA ILE A 14 9.42 -9.97 2.37
C ILE A 14 9.47 -9.32 0.98
N ALA A 15 10.66 -9.19 0.40
CA ALA A 15 10.81 -8.61 -0.93
C ALA A 15 10.03 -9.44 -1.99
N GLN A 16 10.08 -10.77 -1.91
CA GLN A 16 9.32 -11.66 -2.79
C GLN A 16 7.80 -11.51 -2.61
N GLU A 17 7.31 -11.46 -1.37
CA GLU A 17 5.88 -11.28 -1.08
C GLU A 17 5.32 -10.01 -1.71
N TYR A 18 6.07 -8.91 -1.64
CA TYR A 18 5.67 -7.62 -2.20
C TYR A 18 6.11 -7.41 -3.66
N SER A 19 6.69 -8.43 -4.30
CA SER A 19 7.23 -8.36 -5.66
C SER A 19 8.24 -7.22 -5.86
N ILE A 20 9.05 -6.96 -4.83
CA ILE A 20 10.12 -5.97 -4.80
C ILE A 20 11.43 -6.64 -5.20
N ILE A 21 12.14 -6.08 -6.17
CA ILE A 21 13.49 -6.50 -6.53
C ILE A 21 14.46 -5.75 -5.61
N ALA A 22 15.17 -6.49 -4.74
CA ALA A 22 16.11 -5.93 -3.77
C ALA A 22 17.50 -6.55 -3.92
N ASN A 23 18.55 -5.71 -3.98
CA ASN A 23 19.94 -6.14 -3.88
C ASN A 23 20.41 -5.99 -2.42
N ILE A 24 20.59 -7.11 -1.72
CA ILE A 24 20.88 -7.12 -0.28
C ILE A 24 22.32 -7.58 -0.03
N THR A 25 23.12 -6.67 0.51
CA THR A 25 24.50 -6.94 0.94
C THR A 25 24.55 -7.25 2.44
N VAL A 26 25.28 -8.31 2.82
CA VAL A 26 25.54 -8.68 4.22
C VAL A 26 26.88 -8.09 4.65
N ASN A 27 26.89 -7.30 5.72
CA ASN A 27 28.10 -6.78 6.32
C ASN A 27 27.94 -6.69 7.85
N GLU A 28 28.68 -7.54 8.57
CA GLU A 28 28.64 -7.63 10.04
C GLU A 28 29.26 -6.40 10.73
N SER A 29 30.15 -5.69 10.06
CA SER A 29 30.91 -4.56 10.64
C SER A 29 30.20 -3.21 10.49
N GLN A 30 29.11 -3.16 9.74
CA GLN A 30 28.35 -1.93 9.50
C GLN A 30 26.95 -2.06 10.11
N ASP A 31 26.38 -0.92 10.49
CA ASP A 31 25.01 -0.87 10.98
C ASP A 31 24.01 -1.32 9.90
N GLU A 32 22.95 -2.01 10.33
CA GLU A 32 21.86 -2.39 9.42
C GLU A 32 21.10 -1.16 8.93
N ASN A 33 20.75 -1.15 7.64
CA ASN A 33 19.93 -0.10 7.04
C ASN A 33 18.88 -0.71 6.11
N THR A 34 17.62 -0.60 6.54
CA THR A 34 16.40 -1.08 5.86
C THR A 34 15.39 0.03 5.55
N ILE A 35 15.78 1.30 5.72
CA ILE A 35 14.85 2.44 5.64
C ILE A 35 14.12 2.48 4.29
N GLU A 36 14.82 2.19 3.20
CA GLU A 36 14.22 2.15 1.86
C GLU A 36 13.16 1.05 1.73
N LEU A 37 13.44 -0.14 2.27
CA LEU A 37 12.49 -1.25 2.28
C LEU A 37 11.25 -0.90 3.12
N ASP A 38 11.45 -0.38 4.33
CA ASP A 38 10.35 0.09 5.20
C ASP A 38 9.49 1.15 4.50
N THR A 39 10.13 2.07 3.77
CA THR A 39 9.43 3.13 3.03
C THR A 39 8.57 2.56 1.90
N LEU A 40 9.05 1.55 1.18
CA LEU A 40 8.29 0.88 0.14
C LEU A 40 7.10 0.10 0.72
N LEU A 41 7.30 -0.60 1.83
CA LEU A 41 6.25 -1.38 2.50
C LEU A 41 5.15 -0.49 3.09
N ARG A 42 5.51 0.69 3.61
CA ARG A 42 4.55 1.65 4.22
C ARG A 42 3.91 2.59 3.21
N LYS A 43 4.08 2.36 1.90
CA LYS A 43 3.52 3.25 0.87
C LYS A 43 2.01 3.34 1.02
N ALA A 44 1.51 4.57 1.20
CA ALA A 44 0.09 4.83 1.37
C ALA A 44 -0.70 4.29 0.16
N LYS A 45 -1.63 3.37 0.43
CA LYS A 45 -2.53 2.83 -0.59
C LYS A 45 -3.60 3.88 -0.90
N THR A 46 -3.77 4.23 -2.17
CA THR A 46 -4.84 5.13 -2.59
C THR A 46 -6.18 4.46 -2.35
N THR A 47 -7.05 5.08 -1.56
CA THR A 47 -8.43 4.64 -1.39
C THR A 47 -9.24 5.09 -2.61
N VAL A 48 -9.82 4.12 -3.32
CA VAL A 48 -10.72 4.42 -4.45
C VAL A 48 -12.11 4.64 -3.86
N PHE A 49 -12.60 5.87 -3.95
CA PHE A 49 -13.99 6.17 -3.65
C PHE A 49 -14.83 5.93 -4.90
N GLU A 50 -16.00 5.31 -4.71
CA GLU A 50 -16.99 5.22 -5.77
C GLU A 50 -17.39 6.62 -6.24
N LYS A 51 -17.56 6.77 -7.54
CA LYS A 51 -18.05 8.03 -8.12
C LYS A 51 -19.43 8.33 -7.54
N LYS A 52 -19.64 9.56 -7.05
CA LYS A 52 -20.95 10.02 -6.61
C LYS A 52 -21.99 9.78 -7.73
N PRO A 53 -23.22 9.34 -7.41
CA PRO A 53 -24.27 9.15 -8.40
C PRO A 53 -24.47 10.41 -9.24
N ASN A 54 -24.79 10.24 -10.53
CA ASN A 54 -25.17 11.38 -11.38
C ASN A 54 -26.36 12.12 -10.74
N ARG A 55 -26.39 13.46 -10.81
CA ARG A 55 -27.46 14.32 -10.28
C ARG A 55 -28.88 13.81 -10.57
N ASN A 56 -29.14 13.21 -11.73
CA ASN A 56 -30.47 12.70 -12.09
C ASN A 56 -30.68 11.19 -11.78
N ALA A 57 -29.64 10.44 -11.42
CA ALA A 57 -29.70 9.02 -11.06
C ALA A 57 -30.43 8.82 -9.72
N PRO A 58 -30.96 7.62 -9.44
CA PRO A 58 -31.52 7.31 -8.12
C PRO A 58 -30.48 7.49 -7.01
N CYS A 59 -30.92 8.01 -5.86
CA CYS A 59 -30.08 8.21 -4.70
C CYS A 59 -29.57 6.87 -4.15
N SER A 60 -28.26 6.80 -3.86
CA SER A 60 -27.62 5.67 -3.17
C SER A 60 -28.13 5.44 -1.75
N CYS A 61 -28.87 6.40 -1.18
CA CYS A 61 -29.52 6.31 0.13
C CYS A 61 -30.81 5.47 0.15
N GLY A 62 -31.24 4.90 -0.99
CA GLY A 62 -32.43 4.04 -1.07
C GLY A 62 -33.77 4.80 -1.11
N SER A 63 -33.76 6.13 -1.16
CA SER A 63 -34.98 6.96 -1.11
C SER A 63 -35.83 6.94 -2.40
N GLY A 64 -35.33 6.32 -3.48
CA GLY A 64 -35.97 6.34 -4.81
C GLY A 64 -35.98 7.70 -5.52
N LYS A 65 -35.52 8.77 -4.86
CA LYS A 65 -35.46 10.14 -5.42
C LYS A 65 -34.21 10.33 -6.27
N LYS A 66 -34.26 11.25 -7.24
CA LYS A 66 -33.06 11.71 -7.98
C LYS A 66 -32.00 12.23 -7.00
N TYR A 67 -30.73 11.92 -7.21
CA TYR A 67 -29.62 12.28 -6.32
C TYR A 67 -29.62 13.79 -5.98
N LYS A 68 -29.83 14.65 -6.99
CA LYS A 68 -29.93 16.12 -6.86
C LYS A 68 -31.08 16.64 -6.00
N LYS A 69 -32.03 15.78 -5.63
CA LYS A 69 -33.21 16.09 -4.80
C LYS A 69 -33.17 15.32 -3.47
N CYS A 70 -32.04 14.69 -3.12
CA CYS A 70 -31.94 13.87 -1.92
C CYS A 70 -30.62 14.04 -1.15
N CYS A 71 -29.50 13.52 -1.68
CA CYS A 71 -28.19 13.47 -0.98
C CYS A 71 -27.05 14.17 -1.75
N ALA A 72 -27.41 14.94 -2.78
CA ALA A 72 -26.48 15.84 -3.46
C ALA A 72 -26.18 17.07 -2.60
#